data_AF-A3KK19-F1
#
_entry.id   AF-A3KK19-F1
#
_cell.length_a   1.000
_cell.length_b   1.000
_cell.length_c   1.000
_cell.angle_alpha   90.00
_cell.angle_beta   90.00
_cell.angle_gamma   90.00
#
_symmetry.space_group_name_H-M   'P 1'
#
loop_
_entity.id
_entity.type
_entity.pdbx_description
1 polymer ?
#
loop_
_entity_poly.entity_id
_entity_poly.type
_entity_poly.pdbx_seq_one_letter_code
_entity_poly.pdbx_strand_id
1 'polypeptide(L)' 'MLFTGDAIAASPVDGRVMLGVFHVDRDRVVASFGRLAGLEAEVACFGHGDAVTAGAGDALRASGRTYGAVG' A
#
# COMPACT_ATOMS: atom_id res chain seq x y z
N MET A 1 -2.15 -6.69 -11.63
CA MET A 1 -2.28 -5.23 -11.45
C MET A 1 -3.32 -4.98 -10.37
N LEU A 2 -3.00 -4.13 -9.38
CA LEU A 2 -3.83 -3.80 -8.23
C LEU A 2 -4.19 -2.31 -8.25
N PHE A 3 -5.44 -1.96 -8.01
CA PHE A 3 -5.87 -0.59 -7.78
C PHE A 3 -6.31 -0.45 -6.33
N THR A 4 -5.70 0.47 -5.58
CA THR A 4 -5.96 0.60 -4.13
C THR A 4 -6.83 1.80 -3.78
N GLY A 5 -7.10 2.69 -4.75
CA GLY A 5 -7.66 4.01 -4.48
C GLY A 5 -6.82 4.75 -3.44
N ASP A 6 -7.48 5.52 -2.57
CA ASP A 6 -6.81 6.27 -1.50
C ASP A 6 -6.52 5.44 -0.24
N ALA A 7 -6.79 4.14 -0.23
CA ALA A 7 -6.46 3.28 0.92
C ALA A 7 -4.93 3.10 1.09
N ILE A 8 -4.19 3.18 -0.01
CA ILE A 8 -2.72 3.14 -0.09
C ILE A 8 -2.31 4.25 -1.06
N ALA A 9 -1.25 4.97 -0.74
CA ALA A 9 -0.72 6.05 -1.56
C ALA A 9 0.80 5.87 -1.79
N ALA A 10 1.33 6.55 -2.81
CA ALA A 10 2.76 6.80 -2.90
C ALA A 10 3.06 8.20 -2.34
N SER A 11 4.05 8.28 -1.46
CA SER A 11 4.53 9.54 -0.89
C SER A 11 5.01 10.48 -2.00
N PRO A 12 4.54 11.73 -2.06
CA PRO A 12 5.00 12.70 -3.06
C PRO A 12 6.43 13.20 -2.79
N VAL A 13 7.02 12.84 -1.63
CA VAL A 13 8.36 13.30 -1.22
C VAL A 13 9.44 12.32 -1.68
N ASP A 14 9.20 11.02 -1.51
CA ASP A 14 10.20 9.96 -1.72
C ASP A 14 9.66 8.75 -2.50
N GLY A 15 8.41 8.80 -2.97
CA GLY A 15 7.79 7.75 -3.77
C GLY A 15 7.46 6.47 -3.01
N ARG A 16 7.70 6.42 -1.69
CA ARG A 16 7.45 5.21 -0.91
C ARG A 16 5.96 4.93 -0.78
N VAL A 17 5.60 3.65 -0.93
CA VAL A 17 4.25 3.17 -0.63
C VAL A 17 3.97 3.42 0.86
N MET A 18 2.81 4.00 1.15
CA MET A 18 2.37 4.32 2.50
C MET A 18 0.87 4.09 2.65
N LEU A 19 0.42 3.95 3.88
CA LEU A 19 -0.99 3.89 4.21
C LEU A 19 -1.68 5.22 3.87
N GLY A 20 -2.88 5.15 3.30
CA GLY A 20 -3.70 6.34 3.08
C GLY A 20 -4.03 7.07 4.38
N VAL A 21 -3.99 8.40 4.36
CA VAL A 21 -4.16 9.21 5.58
C VAL A 21 -5.62 9.40 6.01
N PHE A 22 -6.58 9.15 5.11
CA PHE A 22 -8.02 9.34 5.35
C PHE A 22 -8.73 8.05 5.78
N HIS A 23 -8.09 7.22 6.60
CA HIS A 23 -8.72 6.04 7.16
C HIS A 23 -9.54 6.37 8.40
N VAL A 24 -10.67 5.68 8.57
CA VAL A 24 -11.57 5.88 9.73
C VAL A 24 -11.15 5.03 10.94
N ASP A 25 -10.57 3.86 10.68
CA ASP A 25 -10.16 2.89 11.69
C ASP A 25 -8.74 2.41 11.37
N ARG A 26 -7.80 2.72 12.28
CA ARG A 26 -6.38 2.46 12.10
C ARG A 26 -6.03 0.97 12.11
N ASP A 27 -6.64 0.18 13.00
CA ASP A 27 -6.30 -1.23 13.12
C ASP A 27 -6.89 -2.01 11.94
N ARG A 28 -8.11 -1.66 11.54
CA ARG A 28 -8.75 -2.25 10.36
C ARG A 28 -8.02 -1.92 9.07
N VAL A 29 -7.52 -0.70 8.89
CA VAL A 29 -6.80 -0.34 7.66
C VAL A 29 -5.43 -1.02 7.61
N VAL A 30 -4.72 -1.17 8.73
CA VAL A 30 -3.44 -1.92 8.79
C VAL A 30 -3.66 -3.40 8.44
N ALA A 31 -4.70 -4.03 9.00
CA ALA A 31 -5.05 -5.41 8.63
C ALA A 31 -5.45 -5.55 7.16
N SER A 32 -6.15 -4.54 6.61
CA SER A 32 -6.54 -4.53 5.19
C SER A 32 -5.35 -4.34 4.26
N PHE A 33 -4.42 -3.47 4.64
CA PHE A 33 -3.15 -3.27 3.95
C PHE A 33 -2.36 -4.59 3.88
N GLY A 34 -2.27 -5.32 5.00
CA GLY A 34 -1.60 -6.63 5.04
C GLY A 34 -2.19 -7.62 4.03
N ARG A 35 -3.52 -7.72 3.98
CA ARG A 35 -4.21 -8.57 2.98
C ARG A 35 -3.90 -8.16 1.54
N LEU A 36 -3.83 -6.86 1.25
CA LEU A 36 -3.47 -6.37 -0.08
C LEU A 36 -2.00 -6.65 -0.42
N ALA A 37 -1.10 -6.54 0.56
CA ALA A 37 0.32 -6.84 0.40
C ALA A 37 0.59 -8.34 0.14
N GLY A 38 -0.32 -9.22 0.57
CA GLY A 38 -0.29 -10.65 0.24
C GLY A 38 -0.71 -10.98 -1.19
N LEU A 39 -1.28 -10.03 -1.93
CA LEU A 39 -1.55 -10.20 -3.36
C LEU A 39 -0.23 -9.98 -4.11
N GLU A 40 0.26 -11.00 -4.82
CA GLU A 40 1.50 -10.99 -5.61
C GLU A 40 1.37 -10.09 -6.86
N ALA A 41 1.06 -8.81 -6.66
CA ALA A 41 0.85 -7.85 -7.72
C ALA A 41 2.17 -7.32 -8.26
N GLU A 42 2.34 -7.36 -9.59
CA GLU A 42 3.50 -6.73 -10.24
C GLU A 42 3.38 -5.20 -10.31
N VAL A 43 2.16 -4.71 -10.53
CA VAL A 43 1.83 -3.28 -10.70
C VAL A 43 0.77 -2.87 -9.69
N ALA A 44 0.94 -1.71 -9.03
CA ALA A 44 -0.06 -1.09 -8.18
C ALA A 44 -0.28 0.38 -8.53
N CYS A 45 -1.55 0.77 -8.67
CA CYS A 45 -1.99 2.13 -8.93
C CYS A 45 -2.73 2.67 -7.72
N PHE A 46 -2.39 3.91 -7.33
CA PHE A 46 -2.91 4.58 -6.15
C PHE A 46 -3.83 5.73 -6.54
N GLY A 47 -4.68 6.17 -5.60
CA GLY A 47 -5.46 7.41 -5.78
C GLY A 47 -4.56 8.66 -5.75
N HIS A 48 -3.42 8.57 -5.08
CA HIS A 48 -2.42 9.65 -4.96
C HIS A 48 -0.99 9.13 -5.10
N GLY A 49 -0.18 9.90 -5.83
CA GLY A 49 1.22 9.59 -6.14
C GLY A 49 1.39 8.66 -7.33
N ASP A 50 2.64 8.39 -7.69
CA ASP A 50 2.98 7.59 -8.86
C ASP A 50 2.71 6.09 -8.63
N ALA A 51 2.33 5.40 -9.71
CA ALA A 51 2.15 3.95 -9.69
C ALA A 51 3.49 3.23 -9.50
N VAL A 52 3.45 2.08 -8.81
CA VAL A 52 4.56 1.12 -8.85
C VAL A 52 4.36 0.23 -10.06
N THR A 53 5.32 0.21 -10.99
CA THR A 53 5.21 -0.49 -12.28
C THR A 53 5.88 -1.87 -12.31
N ALA A 54 6.61 -2.23 -11.26
CA ALA A 54 7.22 -3.55 -11.09
C ALA A 54 7.38 -3.88 -9.59
N GLY A 55 7.27 -5.17 -9.22
CA GLY A 55 7.46 -5.64 -7.85
C GLY A 55 6.54 -5.00 -6.80
N ALA A 56 5.31 -4.61 -7.17
CA ALA A 56 4.41 -3.90 -6.26
C ALA A 56 4.11 -4.67 -4.96
N GLY A 57 3.97 -6.00 -5.02
CA GLY A 57 3.78 -6.84 -3.84
C GLY A 57 4.93 -6.72 -2.82
N ASP A 58 6.18 -6.64 -3.30
CA ASP A 58 7.35 -6.42 -2.43
C ASP A 58 7.32 -5.03 -1.79
N ALA A 59 6.99 -4.00 -2.57
CA ALA A 59 6.88 -2.62 -2.08
C ALA A 59 5.78 -2.48 -1.01
N LEU A 60 4.62 -3.10 -1.24
CA LEU A 60 3.54 -3.16 -0.26
C LEU A 60 4.00 -3.90 0.99
N ARG A 61 4.56 -5.11 0.89
CA ARG A 61 5.06 -5.85 2.06
C ARG A 61 6.12 -5.07 2.85
N ALA A 62 7.01 -4.34 2.17
CA ALA A 62 8.01 -3.50 2.82
C ALA A 62 7.39 -2.37 3.65
N SER A 63 6.40 -1.69 3.09
CA SER A 63 5.64 -0.65 3.78
C SER A 63 4.81 -1.22 4.93
N GLY A 64 4.10 -2.34 4.69
CA GLY A 64 3.25 -3.02 5.68
C GLY A 64 3.98 -3.38 6.96
N ARG A 65 5.26 -3.81 6.88
CA ARG A 65 6.10 -4.10 8.06
C ARG A 65 6.26 -2.89 8.98
N THR A 66 6.25 -1.66 8.46
CA THR A 66 6.36 -0.44 9.28
C THR A 66 5.10 -0.16 10.10
N TYR A 67 3.97 -0.76 9.71
CA TYR A 67 2.69 -0.65 10.42
C TYR A 67 2.38 -1.86 11.29
N GLY A 68 3.25 -2.88 11.31
CA GLY A 68 2.96 -4.16 11.94
C GLY A 68 1.91 -4.99 11.19
N ALA A 69 1.67 -4.71 9.92
CA ALA A 69 0.79 -5.53 9.09
C ALA A 69 1.46 -6.89 8.84
N VAL A 70 0.72 -7.96 9.14
CA VAL A 70 1.05 -9.33 8.72
C VAL A 70 0.34 -9.61 7.41
N GLY A 71 1.12 -10.06 6.42
CA GLY A 71 0.64 -10.55 5.12
C GLY A 71 0.89 -12.05 5.04
#